data_AF-A0A967GLK2-F1
#
_entry.id   AF-A0A967GLK2-F1
#
_cell.length_a   1.000
_cell.length_b   1.000
_cell.length_c   1.000
_cell.angle_alpha   90.00
_cell.angle_beta   90.00
_cell.angle_gamma   90.00
#
_symmetry.space_group_name_H-M   'P 1'
#
loop_
_entity.id
_entity.type
_entity.pdbx_description
1 polymer ?
#
loop_
_entity_poly.entity_id
_entity_poly.type
_entity_poly.pdbx_seq_one_letter_code
_entity_poly.pdbx_strand_id
1 'polypeptide(L)'
;MQCLCLLVVVALLLTIVPGRTETPKAGPLIGYTEFRTNLPGGRHANVRTMRAMVVNLDGSGRRELAPELAWEPETWTQFASWSPDGSKAIIGSGWQDPENAKWEEEHKRFRMEPGKWRYDGYLYDLASGALTNVCAVDRVSHYNGVSFSPDGRKL
;
A
#
# COMPACT_ATOMS: atom_id res chain seq x y z
N MET A 1 -13.33 -44.84 -71.02
CA MET A 1 -13.03 -43.49 -70.49
C MET A 1 -13.59 -43.38 -69.09
N GLN A 2 -12.84 -42.69 -68.23
CA GLN A 2 -13.15 -42.22 -66.87
C GLN A 2 -12.79 -43.14 -65.69
N CYS A 3 -11.55 -42.89 -65.27
CA CYS A 3 -10.91 -43.20 -64.00
C CYS A 3 -11.48 -42.28 -62.92
N LEU A 4 -11.95 -42.82 -61.79
CA LEU A 4 -12.39 -42.04 -60.63
C LEU A 4 -11.30 -42.16 -59.54
N CYS A 5 -10.36 -41.20 -59.51
CA CYS A 5 -9.38 -41.06 -58.44
C CYS A 5 -10.02 -40.30 -57.26
N LEU A 6 -10.18 -40.97 -56.12
CA LEU A 6 -10.64 -40.37 -54.87
C LEU A 6 -9.45 -39.70 -54.17
N LEU A 7 -9.43 -38.36 -54.12
CA LEU A 7 -8.42 -37.58 -53.38
C LEU A 7 -8.94 -37.31 -51.96
N VAL A 8 -8.34 -37.98 -50.97
CA VAL A 8 -8.55 -37.69 -49.54
C VAL A 8 -7.55 -36.61 -49.13
N VAL A 9 -8.04 -35.39 -48.87
CA VAL A 9 -7.24 -34.30 -48.33
C VAL A 9 -7.33 -34.34 -46.80
N VAL A 10 -6.25 -34.76 -46.14
CA VAL A 10 -6.10 -34.68 -44.68
C VAL A 10 -5.58 -33.29 -44.33
N ALA A 11 -6.44 -32.41 -43.85
CA ALA A 11 -6.05 -31.11 -43.33
C ALA A 11 -5.47 -31.26 -41.91
N LEU A 12 -4.15 -31.13 -41.78
CA LEU A 12 -3.45 -31.13 -40.50
C LEU A 12 -3.65 -29.74 -39.84
N LEU A 13 -4.62 -29.62 -38.94
CA LEU A 13 -4.82 -28.43 -38.10
C LEU A 13 -3.71 -28.38 -37.03
N LEU A 14 -2.63 -27.66 -37.33
CA LEU A 14 -1.67 -27.20 -36.32
C LEU A 14 -2.37 -26.15 -35.45
N THR A 15 -2.93 -26.57 -34.32
CA THR A 15 -3.35 -25.65 -33.26
C THR A 15 -2.12 -24.99 -32.68
N ILE A 16 -1.83 -23.76 -33.11
CA ILE A 16 -0.89 -22.87 -32.44
C ILE A 16 -1.47 -22.60 -31.05
N VAL A 17 -1.02 -23.33 -30.04
CA VAL A 17 -1.29 -22.99 -28.64
C VAL A 17 -0.52 -21.70 -28.38
N PRO A 18 -1.18 -20.55 -28.14
CA PRO A 18 -0.46 -19.35 -27.74
C PRO A 18 0.29 -19.71 -26.45
N GLY A 19 1.62 -19.62 -26.52
CA GLY A 19 2.46 -19.81 -25.35
C GLY A 19 1.94 -18.90 -24.25
N ARG A 20 1.52 -19.50 -23.14
CA ARG A 20 1.12 -18.79 -21.95
C ARG A 20 2.33 -17.97 -21.53
N THR A 21 2.32 -16.67 -21.78
CA THR A 21 3.32 -15.77 -21.21
C THR A 21 3.12 -15.85 -19.71
N GLU A 22 4.02 -16.56 -19.02
CA GLU A 22 4.07 -16.48 -17.57
C GLU A 22 4.23 -14.99 -17.24
N THR A 23 3.22 -14.42 -16.59
CA THR A 23 3.34 -13.09 -16.02
C THR A 23 4.54 -13.15 -15.11
N PRO A 24 5.59 -12.34 -15.33
CA PRO A 24 6.78 -12.38 -14.50
C PRO A 24 6.33 -12.31 -13.04
N LYS A 25 6.67 -13.34 -12.26
CA LYS A 25 6.36 -13.36 -10.84
C LYS A 25 6.91 -12.05 -10.27
N ALA A 26 6.01 -11.19 -9.80
CA ALA A 26 6.39 -9.85 -9.38
C ALA A 26 7.59 -9.98 -8.42
N GLY A 27 8.70 -9.34 -8.80
CA GLY A 27 9.91 -9.35 -7.98
C GLY A 27 9.65 -8.73 -6.61
N PRO A 28 10.63 -8.79 -5.70
CA PRO A 28 10.51 -8.16 -4.40
C PRO A 28 10.11 -6.68 -4.55
N LEU A 29 9.24 -6.21 -3.65
CA LEU A 29 8.81 -4.81 -3.60
C LEU A 29 9.59 -4.07 -2.52
N ILE A 30 9.93 -2.81 -2.79
CA ILE A 30 10.41 -1.86 -1.80
C ILE A 30 9.20 -1.06 -1.31
N GLY A 31 8.93 -1.11 -0.01
CA GLY A 31 7.92 -0.28 0.65
C GLY A 31 8.58 0.98 1.21
N TYR A 32 7.95 2.14 1.00
CA TYR A 32 8.48 3.42 1.46
C TYR A 32 7.37 4.46 1.63
N THR A 33 7.69 5.57 2.29
CA THR A 33 6.79 6.71 2.41
C THR A 33 7.30 7.85 1.55
N GLU A 34 6.47 8.34 0.64
CA GLU A 34 6.78 9.49 -0.19
C GLU A 34 6.08 10.74 0.36
N PHE A 35 6.78 11.86 0.44
CA PHE A 35 6.21 13.13 0.92
C PHE A 35 7.04 14.34 0.50
N ARG A 36 6.44 15.52 0.61
CA ARG A 36 7.11 16.82 0.42
C ARG A 36 7.80 17.26 1.71
N THR A 37 8.88 18.01 1.58
CA THR A 37 9.64 18.56 2.73
C THR A 37 9.82 20.07 2.66
N ASN A 38 9.21 20.72 1.65
CA ASN A 38 9.44 22.11 1.29
C ASN A 38 8.17 22.97 1.23
N LEU A 39 7.07 22.50 1.81
CA LEU A 39 5.83 23.27 1.84
C LEU A 39 5.86 24.33 2.95
N PRO A 40 5.29 25.53 2.72
CA PRO A 40 5.08 26.51 3.77
C PRO A 40 4.06 25.98 4.79
N GLY A 41 4.07 26.54 6.01
CA GLY A 41 3.16 26.11 7.09
C GLY A 41 3.74 25.04 8.04
N GLY A 42 5.05 24.75 7.93
CA GLY A 42 5.78 23.93 8.90
C GLY A 42 5.72 22.42 8.62
N ARG A 43 5.97 21.62 9.66
CA ARG A 43 6.05 20.16 9.62
C ARG A 43 4.74 19.54 9.13
N HIS A 44 3.60 19.96 9.67
CA HIS A 44 2.33 19.30 9.37
C HIS A 44 1.92 19.46 7.90
N ALA A 45 2.15 20.63 7.30
CA ALA A 45 1.91 20.87 5.87
C ALA A 45 2.64 19.87 4.97
N ASN A 46 3.83 19.43 5.40
CA ASN A 46 4.63 18.41 4.74
C ASN A 46 4.15 16.98 5.08
N VAL A 47 3.88 16.69 6.35
CA VAL A 47 3.43 15.36 6.82
C VAL A 47 2.11 14.93 6.19
N ARG A 48 1.14 15.84 6.03
CA ARG A 48 -0.14 15.50 5.38
C ARG A 48 0.00 15.06 3.92
N THR A 49 1.16 15.27 3.30
CA THR A 49 1.48 14.77 1.95
C THR A 49 2.05 13.36 1.94
N MET A 50 2.30 12.75 3.11
CA MET A 50 2.82 11.39 3.19
C MET A 50 1.85 10.39 2.56
N ARG A 51 2.40 9.57 1.67
CA ARG A 51 1.74 8.44 1.03
C ARG A 51 2.56 7.18 1.22
N ALA A 52 1.90 6.09 1.61
CA ALA A 52 2.51 4.76 1.62
C ALA A 52 2.62 4.24 0.19
N MET A 53 3.84 3.94 -0.25
CA MET A 53 4.16 3.58 -1.61
C MET A 53 4.86 2.24 -1.68
N VAL A 54 4.75 1.60 -2.84
CA VAL A 54 5.60 0.47 -3.23
C VAL A 54 6.17 0.68 -4.62
N VAL A 55 7.33 0.10 -4.86
CA VAL A 55 8.01 0.07 -6.16
C VAL A 55 8.72 -1.28 -6.33
N ASN A 56 8.90 -1.73 -7.57
CA ASN A 56 9.74 -2.89 -7.85
C ASN A 56 11.22 -2.57 -7.53
N LEU A 57 12.04 -3.60 -7.29
CA LEU A 57 13.48 -3.43 -7.03
C LEU A 57 14.23 -2.66 -8.13
N ASP A 58 13.77 -2.74 -9.38
CA ASP A 58 14.36 -2.02 -10.52
C ASP A 58 13.87 -0.56 -10.64
N GLY A 59 13.04 -0.09 -9.70
CA GLY A 59 12.45 1.25 -9.69
C GLY A 59 11.18 1.39 -10.54
N SER A 60 10.74 0.34 -11.24
CA SER A 60 9.50 0.35 -12.03
C SER A 60 8.26 0.05 -11.18
N GLY A 61 7.07 0.23 -11.75
CA GLY A 61 5.82 -0.22 -11.11
C GLY A 61 5.45 0.52 -9.81
N ARG A 62 5.96 1.76 -9.64
CA ARG A 62 5.62 2.64 -8.52
C ARG A 62 4.10 2.81 -8.40
N ARG A 63 3.54 2.53 -7.22
CA ARG A 63 2.12 2.71 -6.91
C ARG A 63 1.88 2.99 -5.44
N GLU A 64 0.78 3.66 -5.17
CA GLU A 64 0.31 3.95 -3.81
C GLU A 64 -0.43 2.75 -3.22
N LEU A 65 -0.33 2.56 -1.90
CA LEU A 65 -1.09 1.59 -1.13
C LEU A 65 -2.14 2.30 -0.27
N ALA A 66 -3.36 1.75 -0.25
CA ALA A 66 -4.49 2.25 0.54
C ALA A 66 -4.73 3.77 0.42
N PRO A 67 -4.84 4.34 -0.80
CA PRO A 67 -5.09 5.77 -1.01
C PRO A 67 -6.36 6.27 -0.31
N GLU A 68 -7.34 5.39 -0.09
CA GLU A 68 -8.59 5.66 0.61
C GLU A 68 -8.40 6.13 2.06
N LEU A 69 -7.28 5.81 2.70
CA LEU A 69 -6.95 6.28 4.04
C LEU A 69 -6.49 7.75 4.08
N ALA A 70 -6.23 8.36 2.92
CA ALA A 70 -5.72 9.72 2.78
C ALA A 70 -6.70 10.67 2.04
N TRP A 71 -7.98 10.30 1.91
CA TRP A 71 -9.00 11.12 1.23
C TRP A 71 -9.45 12.33 2.04
N GLU A 72 -9.52 12.20 3.36
CA GLU A 72 -9.97 13.28 4.24
C GLU A 72 -8.86 14.33 4.44
N PRO A 73 -9.20 15.62 4.60
CA PRO A 73 -8.21 16.64 4.92
C PRO A 73 -7.39 16.31 6.16
N GLU A 74 -6.14 16.75 6.16
CA GLU A 74 -5.17 16.56 7.25
C GLU A 74 -4.88 15.09 7.60
N THR A 75 -5.29 14.13 6.75
CA THR A 75 -4.89 12.73 6.86
C THR A 75 -3.65 12.43 6.04
N TRP A 76 -2.92 11.39 6.43
CA TRP A 76 -1.78 10.87 5.68
C TRP A 76 -1.60 9.37 5.88
N THR A 77 -0.86 8.74 4.97
CA THR A 77 -0.46 7.33 5.09
C THR A 77 1.05 7.18 5.18
N GLN A 78 1.50 6.17 5.93
CA GLN A 78 2.91 5.84 6.10
C GLN A 78 3.10 4.33 5.86
N PHE A 79 4.09 3.96 5.05
CA PHE A 79 4.52 2.57 4.97
C PHE A 79 5.31 2.23 6.24
N ALA A 80 4.81 1.32 7.07
CA ALA A 80 5.43 1.01 8.35
C ALA A 80 6.32 -0.25 8.29
N SER A 81 5.81 -1.37 7.77
CA SER A 81 6.58 -2.61 7.67
C SER A 81 5.95 -3.64 6.74
N TRP A 82 6.71 -4.68 6.40
CA TRP A 82 6.24 -5.88 5.73
C TRP A 82 5.87 -6.98 6.74
N SER A 83 4.94 -7.87 6.37
CA SER A 83 4.88 -9.20 6.98
C SER A 83 6.12 -10.02 6.59
N PRO A 84 6.55 -11.01 7.39
CA PRO A 84 7.75 -11.78 7.06
C PRO A 84 7.71 -12.55 5.74
N ASP A 85 6.51 -12.93 5.28
CA ASP A 85 6.30 -13.57 3.97
C ASP A 85 6.12 -12.57 2.82
N GLY A 86 6.11 -11.25 3.10
CA GLY A 86 5.91 -10.18 2.13
C GLY A 86 4.50 -10.08 1.55
N SER A 87 3.54 -10.90 2.00
CA SER A 87 2.18 -10.90 1.44
C SER A 87 1.32 -9.73 1.95
N LYS A 88 1.72 -9.12 3.06
CA LYS A 88 1.00 -8.01 3.70
C LYS A 88 1.94 -6.87 4.08
N ALA A 89 1.37 -5.69 4.19
CA ALA A 89 2.05 -4.51 4.71
C ALA A 89 1.27 -3.93 5.89
N ILE A 90 1.99 -3.30 6.82
CA ILE A 90 1.40 -2.41 7.82
C ILE A 90 1.42 -1.00 7.24
N ILE A 91 0.24 -0.39 7.15
CA ILE A 91 0.05 0.99 6.73
C ILE A 91 -0.39 1.80 7.94
N GLY A 92 0.41 2.79 8.31
CA GLY A 92 0.00 3.79 9.29
C GLY A 92 -0.95 4.80 8.66
N SER A 93 -2.07 5.09 9.30
CA SER A 93 -2.97 6.18 8.94
C SER A 93 -2.95 7.22 10.03
N GLY A 94 -2.47 8.41 9.72
CA GLY A 94 -2.43 9.53 10.63
C GLY A 94 -3.45 10.61 10.28
N TRP A 95 -3.89 11.34 11.30
CA TRP A 95 -4.66 12.56 11.19
C TRP A 95 -4.25 13.54 12.28
N GLN A 96 -4.33 14.83 12.00
CA GLN A 96 -4.05 15.86 12.99
C GLN A 96 -4.97 17.06 12.78
N ASP A 97 -5.50 17.58 13.88
CA ASP A 97 -6.28 18.79 13.87
C ASP A 97 -5.42 20.00 13.41
N PRO A 98 -5.90 20.84 12.48
CA PRO A 98 -5.09 21.94 11.93
C PRO A 98 -4.78 23.03 12.95
N GLU A 99 -5.66 23.31 13.92
CA GLU A 99 -5.36 24.26 15.00
C GLU A 99 -4.28 23.71 15.92
N ASN A 100 -4.33 22.41 16.21
CA ASN A 100 -3.29 21.72 16.93
C ASN A 100 -1.96 21.78 16.19
N ALA A 101 -1.94 21.49 14.89
CA ALA A 101 -0.74 21.57 14.07
C ALA A 101 -0.11 22.97 14.09
N LYS A 102 -0.94 24.02 13.93
CA LYS A 102 -0.49 25.41 14.02
C LYS A 102 0.12 25.71 15.40
N TRP A 103 -0.54 25.27 16.46
CA TRP A 103 -0.04 25.44 17.82
C TRP A 103 1.31 24.74 18.02
N GLU A 104 1.47 23.49 17.57
CA GLU A 104 2.74 22.74 17.65
C GLU A 104 3.87 23.49 16.93
N GLU A 105 3.59 24.11 15.79
CA GLU A 105 4.56 24.92 15.05
C GLU A 105 4.96 26.19 15.79
N GLU A 106 4.01 26.91 16.39
CA GLU A 106 4.29 28.13 17.15
C GLU A 106 5.07 27.83 18.43
N HIS A 107 4.77 26.71 19.10
CA HIS A 107 5.29 26.40 20.44
C HIS A 107 6.43 25.37 20.43
N LYS A 108 6.77 24.81 19.26
CA LYS A 108 7.82 23.80 19.07
C LYS A 108 7.71 22.61 20.03
N ARG A 109 6.48 22.17 20.28
CA ARG A 109 6.16 21.07 21.18
C ARG A 109 5.06 20.21 20.59
N PHE A 110 5.25 18.89 20.61
CA PHE A 110 4.22 17.94 20.19
C PHE A 110 3.09 17.84 21.21
N ARG A 111 1.86 17.72 20.70
CA ARG A 111 0.63 17.60 21.49
C ARG A 111 -0.28 16.55 20.85
N MET A 112 -0.01 15.30 21.20
CA MET A 112 -0.80 14.14 20.82
C MET A 112 -1.93 13.94 21.84
N GLU A 113 -2.92 14.82 21.83
CA GLU A 113 -4.09 14.76 22.72
C GLU A 113 -5.31 14.13 22.03
N PRO A 114 -6.24 13.51 22.79
CA PRO A 114 -7.50 13.03 22.23
C PRO A 114 -8.24 14.13 21.46
N GLY A 115 -8.71 13.80 20.26
CA GLY A 115 -9.42 14.75 19.38
C GLY A 115 -8.52 15.74 18.63
N LYS A 116 -7.22 15.80 18.92
CA LYS A 116 -6.26 16.68 18.23
C LYS A 116 -5.28 15.95 17.34
N TRP A 117 -5.14 14.65 17.55
CA TRP A 117 -4.21 13.81 16.83
C TRP A 117 -4.70 12.36 16.85
N ARG A 118 -4.54 11.65 15.73
CA ARG A 118 -4.86 10.23 15.63
C ARG A 118 -3.82 9.50 14.79
N TYR A 119 -3.47 8.28 15.19
CA TYR A 119 -2.76 7.34 14.34
C TYR A 119 -3.21 5.92 14.62
N ASP A 120 -3.49 5.20 13.55
CA ASP A 120 -3.86 3.78 13.60
C ASP A 120 -2.99 2.99 12.62
N GLY A 121 -2.69 1.75 13.00
CA GLY A 121 -2.10 0.76 12.11
C GLY A 121 -3.18 -0.03 11.39
N TYR A 122 -3.00 -0.20 10.08
CA TYR A 122 -3.82 -1.03 9.23
C TYR A 122 -3.00 -2.17 8.65
N LEU A 123 -3.61 -3.34 8.56
CA LEU A 123 -3.08 -4.46 7.80
C LEU A 123 -3.62 -4.40 6.37
N TYR A 124 -2.73 -4.33 5.39
CA TYR A 124 -3.05 -4.29 3.97
C TYR A 124 -2.60 -5.59 3.28
N ASP A 125 -3.52 -6.27 2.62
CA ASP A 125 -3.25 -7.48 1.84
C ASP A 125 -2.91 -7.11 0.38
N LEU A 126 -1.72 -7.49 -0.08
CA LEU A 126 -1.23 -7.04 -1.40
C LEU A 126 -1.98 -7.67 -2.57
N ALA A 127 -2.50 -8.89 -2.39
CA ALA A 127 -3.14 -9.64 -3.46
C ALA A 127 -4.57 -9.13 -3.72
N SER A 128 -5.31 -8.89 -2.64
CA SER A 128 -6.72 -8.48 -2.70
C SER A 128 -6.91 -6.97 -2.61
N GLY A 129 -5.94 -6.23 -2.08
CA GLY A 129 -6.12 -4.84 -1.67
C GLY A 129 -6.97 -4.67 -0.41
N ALA A 130 -7.30 -5.77 0.30
CA ALA A 130 -8.11 -5.70 1.50
C ALA A 130 -7.37 -4.97 2.63
N LEU A 131 -8.10 -4.14 3.36
CA LEU A 131 -7.59 -3.27 4.39
C LEU A 131 -8.34 -3.52 5.70
N THR A 132 -7.61 -3.76 6.80
CA THR A 132 -8.17 -4.01 8.13
C THR A 132 -7.56 -3.07 9.15
N ASN A 133 -8.38 -2.25 9.84
CA ASN A 133 -7.91 -1.46 10.98
C ASN A 133 -7.74 -2.39 12.20
N VAL A 134 -6.49 -2.73 12.52
CA VAL A 134 -6.19 -3.65 13.61
C VAL A 134 -6.15 -2.94 14.98
N CYS A 135 -6.19 -1.61 14.98
CA CYS A 135 -6.21 -0.76 16.17
C CYS A 135 -7.64 -0.30 16.56
N ALA A 136 -8.65 -0.70 15.79
CA ALA A 136 -10.04 -0.29 16.04
C ALA A 136 -10.71 -1.05 17.20
N VAL A 137 -10.17 -2.21 17.60
CA VAL A 137 -10.73 -3.04 18.67
C VAL A 137 -10.37 -2.43 20.02
N ASP A 138 -11.39 -2.20 20.87
CA ASP A 138 -11.26 -1.69 22.23
C ASP A 138 -10.31 -0.49 22.34
N ARG A 139 -10.52 0.52 21.48
CA ARG A 139 -9.64 1.68 21.37
C ARG A 139 -9.40 2.34 22.73
N VAL A 140 -8.21 2.11 23.28
CA VAL A 140 -7.73 2.72 24.53
C VAL A 140 -6.77 3.88 24.31
N SER A 141 -6.31 4.09 23.07
CA SER A 141 -5.36 5.15 22.68
C SER A 141 -5.73 5.75 21.32
N HIS A 142 -5.39 7.01 21.10
CA HIS A 142 -5.45 7.70 19.81
C HIS A 142 -4.11 7.67 19.06
N TYR A 143 -3.07 7.08 19.65
CA TYR A 143 -1.78 6.78 19.01
C TYR A 143 -1.55 5.27 19.08
N ASN A 144 -1.79 4.56 17.98
CA ASN A 144 -1.68 3.10 17.90
C ASN A 144 -0.77 2.68 16.76
N GLY A 145 0.31 1.98 17.11
CA GLY A 145 1.17 1.28 16.16
C GLY A 145 1.09 -0.22 16.40
N VAL A 146 1.33 -1.00 15.36
CA VAL A 146 1.44 -2.45 15.42
C VAL A 146 2.68 -2.90 14.68
N SER A 147 3.19 -4.07 15.02
CA SER A 147 4.35 -4.68 14.36
C SER A 147 4.25 -6.19 14.45
N PHE A 148 4.60 -6.88 13.37
CA PHE A 148 4.69 -8.34 13.41
C PHE A 148 5.69 -8.82 14.47
N SER A 149 5.35 -9.93 15.13
CA SER A 149 6.33 -10.69 15.91
C SER A 149 7.48 -11.16 15.01
N PRO A 150 8.68 -11.41 15.56
CA PRO A 150 9.83 -11.84 14.75
C PRO A 150 9.59 -13.11 13.93
N ASP A 151 8.72 -14.00 14.41
CA ASP A 151 8.31 -15.23 13.71
C ASP A 151 7.11 -15.04 12.76
N GLY A 152 6.55 -13.83 12.68
CA GLY A 152 5.43 -13.47 11.82
C GLY A 152 4.09 -14.07 12.20
N ARG A 153 4.00 -14.81 13.31
CA ARG A 153 2.77 -15.52 13.70
C ARG A 153 1.76 -14.62 14.39
N LYS A 154 2.19 -13.47 14.89
CA LYS A 154 1.35 -12.50 15.59
C LYS A 154 1.58 -11.09 15.04
N LEU A 155 0.56 -10.26 15.25
CA LEU A 155 0.59 -8.83 15.04
C LEU A 155 0.61 -8.09 16.38
#